data_AF-A0AAP0HYD1-F1
#
_entry.id   AF-A0AAP0HYD1-F1
#
_cell.length_a   1.000
_cell.length_b   1.000
_cell.length_c   1.000
_cell.angle_alpha   90.00
_cell.angle_beta   90.00
_cell.angle_gamma   90.00
#
_symmetry.space_group_name_H-M   'P 1'
#
loop_
_entity.id
_entity.type
_entity.pdbx_description
1 polymer ?
#
loop_
_entity_poly.entity_id
_entity_poly.type
_entity_poly.pdbx_seq_one_letter_code
_entity_poly.pdbx_strand_id
1 'polypeptide(L)'
;MKTLKGYVRNRAQPEGCVAERYLAKEFVQFCSKYFKWALQVGVRRPRNDEVDKDVVSEGRLMFAGKSINLSPDRLRVALQYVLFNFDEVQPYIQSNFL
;
A
#
# COMPACT_ATOMS: atom_id res chain seq x y z
N MET A 1 19.08 18.43 -21.04
CA MET A 1 19.69 17.62 -19.94
C MET A 1 19.80 18.42 -18.62
N LYS A 2 18.68 18.79 -17.97
CA LYS A 2 18.71 19.55 -16.69
C LYS A 2 18.39 18.70 -15.45
N THR A 3 18.00 17.43 -15.60
CA THR A 3 17.47 16.59 -14.52
C THR A 3 18.55 15.94 -13.64
N LEU A 4 19.66 15.47 -14.21
CA LEU A 4 20.68 14.72 -13.45
C LEU A 4 21.44 15.58 -12.44
N LYS A 5 21.70 16.86 -12.75
CA LYS A 5 22.32 17.80 -11.79
C LYS A 5 21.46 18.01 -10.54
N GLY A 6 20.13 17.87 -10.65
CA GLY A 6 19.22 17.95 -9.51
C GLY A 6 19.21 16.71 -8.60
N TYR A 7 19.83 15.61 -9.03
CA TYR A 7 19.89 14.37 -8.26
C TYR A 7 21.11 14.28 -7.34
N VAL A 8 22.15 15.08 -7.61
CA VAL A 8 23.37 15.11 -6.79
C VAL A 8 23.09 15.87 -5.49
N ARG A 9 22.72 15.12 -4.43
CA ARG A 9 22.55 15.66 -3.06
C ARG A 9 23.83 15.59 -2.24
N ASN A 10 24.66 14.57 -2.49
CA ASN A 10 25.99 14.45 -1.92
C ASN A 10 27.05 14.62 -3.02
N ARG A 11 27.87 15.66 -2.91
CA ARG A 11 28.95 15.94 -3.88
C ARG A 11 30.18 15.06 -3.68
N ALA A 12 30.33 14.41 -2.53
CA ALA A 12 31.41 13.46 -2.30
C ALA A 12 31.22 12.16 -3.10
N GLN A 13 29.99 11.83 -3.49
CA GLN A 13 29.64 10.66 -4.29
C GLN A 13 28.53 11.00 -5.31
N PRO A 14 28.86 11.77 -6.36
CA PRO A 14 27.87 12.30 -7.28
C PRO A 14 27.19 11.21 -8.13
N GLU A 15 27.94 10.19 -8.52
CA GLU A 15 27.46 9.07 -9.35
C GLU A 15 26.45 8.20 -8.57
N GLY A 16 26.78 7.86 -7.32
CA GLY A 16 25.89 7.09 -6.45
C GLY A 16 24.57 7.80 -6.18
N CYS A 17 24.62 9.12 -5.90
CA CYS A 17 23.42 9.94 -5.72
C CYS A 17 22.53 9.97 -6.97
N VAL A 18 23.12 10.05 -8.16
CA VAL A 18 22.38 10.04 -9.42
C VAL A 18 21.74 8.68 -9.65
N ALA A 19 22.48 7.59 -9.44
CA ALA A 19 21.99 6.22 -9.61
C ALA A 19 20.83 5.91 -8.65
N GLU A 20 20.96 6.24 -7.37
CA GLU A 20 19.92 6.03 -6.36
C GLU A 20 18.63 6.78 -6.70
N ARG A 21 18.75 8.07 -7.05
CA ARG A 21 17.58 8.90 -7.42
C ARG A 21 16.91 8.43 -8.69
N TYR A 22 17.69 7.99 -9.67
CA TYR A 22 17.15 7.44 -10.91
C TYR A 22 16.39 6.14 -10.64
N LEU A 23 16.99 5.22 -9.88
CA LEU A 23 16.37 3.96 -9.50
C LEU A 23 15.07 4.18 -8.72
N ALA A 24 15.07 5.09 -7.74
CA ALA A 24 13.85 5.45 -7.00
C ALA A 24 12.76 6.01 -7.92
N LYS A 25 13.11 6.86 -8.90
CA LYS A 25 12.16 7.41 -9.87
C LYS A 25 11.57 6.31 -10.75
N GLU A 26 12.39 5.44 -11.33
CA GLU A 26 11.95 4.34 -12.18
C GLU A 26 11.07 3.35 -11.39
N PHE A 27 11.45 3.03 -10.16
CA PHE A 27 10.68 2.15 -9.29
C PHE A 27 9.29 2.72 -8.99
N VAL A 28 9.22 4.00 -8.63
CA VAL A 28 7.96 4.74 -8.43
C VAL A 28 7.12 4.69 -9.72
N GLN A 29 7.70 4.98 -10.87
CA GLN A 29 7.00 4.93 -12.16
C GLN A 29 6.52 3.52 -12.53
N PHE A 30 7.31 2.49 -12.24
CA PHE A 30 6.94 1.09 -12.42
C PHE A 30 5.78 0.70 -11.49
N CYS A 31 5.92 0.94 -10.18
CA CYS A 31 4.89 0.66 -9.19
C CYS A 31 3.58 1.39 -9.49
N SER A 32 3.61 2.60 -10.06
CA SER A 32 2.40 3.34 -10.44
C SER A 32 1.52 2.60 -11.45
N LYS A 33 2.10 1.76 -12.31
CA LYS A 33 1.36 0.95 -13.29
C LYS A 33 0.53 -0.14 -12.62
N TYR A 34 0.99 -0.64 -11.47
CA TYR A 34 0.37 -1.74 -10.72
C TYR A 34 -0.46 -1.23 -9.53
N PHE A 35 -0.01 -0.15 -8.90
CA PHE A 35 -0.61 0.46 -7.71
C PHE A 35 -1.09 1.88 -8.04
N LYS A 36 -2.15 1.97 -8.86
CA LYS A 36 -2.76 3.25 -9.27
C LYS A 36 -3.11 4.19 -8.10
N TRP A 37 -3.30 3.64 -6.89
CA TRP A 37 -3.62 4.40 -5.68
C TRP A 37 -2.41 4.74 -4.80
N ALA A 38 -1.30 4.00 -4.89
CA ALA A 38 -0.17 4.12 -3.95
C ALA A 38 0.79 5.28 -4.28
N LEU A 39 0.68 5.87 -5.48
CA LEU A 39 1.66 6.83 -6.00
C LEU A 39 1.21 8.29 -6.00
N GLN A 40 0.13 8.63 -5.31
CA GLN A 40 -0.21 10.04 -5.07
C GLN A 40 0.62 10.69 -3.97
N VAL A 41 1.61 9.98 -3.42
CA VAL A 41 2.57 10.53 -2.46
C VAL A 41 3.53 11.46 -3.21
N GLY A 42 3.16 12.73 -3.32
CA GLY A 42 4.01 13.80 -3.87
C GLY A 42 3.32 14.76 -4.85
N VAL A 43 2.10 14.46 -5.31
CA VAL A 43 1.32 15.38 -6.15
C VAL A 43 0.55 16.34 -5.26
N ARG A 44 0.99 17.60 -5.20
CA ARG A 44 0.16 18.68 -4.64
C ARG A 44 -1.05 18.85 -5.56
N ARG A 45 -2.21 18.33 -5.18
CA ARG A 45 -3.46 18.61 -5.88
C ARG A 45 -3.78 20.12 -5.74
N PRO A 46 -4.16 20.83 -6.81
CA PRO A 46 -4.66 22.19 -6.70
C PRO A 46 -5.91 22.21 -5.81
N ARG A 47 -6.03 23.22 -4.94
CA ARG A 47 -7.00 23.27 -3.84
C ARG A 47 -8.44 23.58 -4.28
N ASN A 48 -8.70 23.72 -5.57
CA ASN A 48 -10.01 24.03 -6.12
C ASN A 48 -10.22 23.17 -7.37
N ASP A 49 -10.69 21.95 -7.19
CA ASP A 49 -11.58 21.32 -8.15
C ASP A 49 -12.74 20.81 -7.31
N GLU A 50 -13.94 21.16 -7.75
CA GLU A 50 -15.18 20.90 -7.04
C GLU A 50 -15.26 19.43 -6.66
N VAL A 51 -15.39 19.21 -5.35
CA VAL A 51 -15.41 17.89 -4.73
C VAL A 51 -16.64 17.16 -5.24
N ASP A 52 -16.42 16.31 -6.25
CA ASP A 52 -17.33 15.21 -6.51
C ASP A 52 -17.37 14.38 -5.23
N LYS A 53 -18.57 14.20 -4.67
CA LYS A 53 -18.82 13.78 -3.28
C LYS A 53 -18.38 12.35 -2.97
N ASP A 54 -17.74 11.66 -3.91
CA ASP A 54 -17.21 10.31 -3.74
C ASP A 54 -15.70 10.25 -3.50
N VAL A 55 -15.00 11.38 -3.50
CA VAL A 55 -13.56 11.40 -3.16
C VAL A 55 -13.42 11.62 -1.66
N VAL A 56 -13.51 10.50 -0.94
CA VAL A 56 -13.05 10.36 0.44
C VAL A 56 -11.67 11.03 0.56
N SER A 57 -11.68 12.20 1.20
CA SER A 57 -10.50 12.97 1.54
C SER A 57 -9.75 12.21 2.61
N GLU A 58 -8.84 11.34 2.19
CA GLU A 58 -8.05 10.55 3.13
C GLU A 58 -6.57 10.69 2.81
N GLY A 59 -6.05 11.87 3.14
CA GLY A 59 -4.66 12.07 3.51
C GLY A 59 -4.34 11.47 4.89
N ARG A 60 -5.10 10.46 5.35
CA ARG A 60 -4.80 9.70 6.55
C ARG A 60 -4.05 8.45 6.09
N LEU A 61 -2.84 8.30 6.63
CA LEU A 61 -2.10 7.05 6.57
C LEU A 61 -2.99 5.98 7.24
N MET A 62 -3.78 5.24 6.46
CA MET A 62 -4.60 4.15 6.97
C MET A 62 -3.71 2.93 7.21
N PHE A 63 -2.90 3.02 8.27
CA PHE A 63 -2.62 1.84 9.11
C PHE A 63 -3.81 1.55 10.04
N ALA A 64 -4.92 2.26 9.90
CA ALA A 64 -6.20 1.80 10.41
C ALA A 64 -6.69 0.70 9.47
N GLY A 65 -6.38 -0.56 9.78
CA GLY A 65 -7.10 -1.67 9.17
C GLY A 65 -8.58 -1.35 9.23
N LYS A 66 -9.26 -1.34 8.08
CA LYS A 66 -10.71 -1.17 8.04
C LYS A 66 -11.28 -2.24 8.98
N SER A 67 -11.82 -1.83 10.12
CA SER A 67 -12.56 -2.73 10.99
C SER A 67 -13.83 -3.10 10.25
N ILE A 68 -13.79 -4.20 9.53
CA ILE A 68 -14.98 -4.76 8.92
C ILE A 68 -15.77 -5.37 10.06
N ASN A 69 -16.88 -4.73 10.44
CA ASN A 69 -17.86 -5.34 11.32
C ASN A 69 -18.52 -6.48 10.55
N LEU A 70 -17.99 -7.69 10.72
CA LEU A 70 -18.57 -8.90 10.16
C LEU A 70 -19.82 -9.25 10.96
N SER A 71 -20.97 -9.34 10.28
CA SER A 71 -22.15 -9.98 10.85
C SER A 71 -21.80 -11.40 11.34
N PRO A 72 -22.44 -11.92 12.39
CA PRO A 72 -22.14 -13.24 12.94
C PRO A 72 -22.17 -14.36 11.89
N ASP A 73 -23.05 -14.29 10.89
CA ASP A 73 -23.13 -15.29 9.81
C ASP A 73 -21.89 -15.27 8.91
N ARG A 74 -21.41 -14.08 8.55
CA ARG A 74 -20.18 -13.90 7.77
C ARG A 74 -18.94 -14.35 8.54
N LEU A 75 -18.92 -14.12 9.85
CA LEU A 75 -17.84 -14.59 10.72
C LEU A 75 -17.80 -16.12 10.79
N ARG A 76 -18.96 -16.78 10.88
CA ARG A 76 -19.05 -18.25 10.83
C ARG A 76 -18.51 -18.82 9.52
N VAL A 77 -18.88 -18.23 8.38
CA VAL A 77 -18.40 -18.67 7.07
C VAL A 77 -16.89 -18.48 6.94
N ALA A 78 -16.36 -17.33 7.39
CA ALA A 78 -14.93 -17.07 7.37
C ALA A 78 -14.14 -18.06 8.25
N LEU A 79 -14.66 -18.34 9.46
CA LEU A 79 -14.05 -19.31 10.37
C LEU A 79 -14.04 -20.71 9.76
N GLN A 80 -15.16 -21.17 9.21
CA GLN A 80 -15.25 -22.47 8.54
C GLN A 80 -14.26 -22.56 7.38
N TYR A 81 -14.17 -21.53 6.55
CA TYR A 81 -13.21 -21.50 5.46
C TYR A 81 -11.77 -21.68 5.96
N VAL A 82 -11.38 -20.98 7.02
CA VAL A 82 -10.05 -21.12 7.62
C VAL A 82 -9.83 -22.54 8.15
N LEU A 83 -10.80 -23.12 8.87
CA LEU A 83 -10.68 -24.47 9.43
C LEU A 83 -10.55 -25.57 8.37
N PHE A 84 -11.21 -25.41 7.22
CA PHE A 84 -11.23 -26.46 6.18
C PHE A 84 -10.13 -26.33 5.12
N ASN A 85 -9.51 -25.15 4.98
CA ASN A 85 -8.57 -24.90 3.88
C ASN A 85 -7.12 -24.69 4.34
N PHE A 86 -6.85 -24.64 5.65
CA PHE A 86 -5.51 -24.42 6.18
C PHE A 86 -5.06 -25.60 7.03
N ASP A 87 -4.02 -26.30 6.56
CA ASP A 87 -3.43 -27.44 7.26
C ASP A 87 -2.76 -27.02 8.57
N GLU A 88 -2.32 -25.77 8.69
CA GLU A 88 -1.70 -25.22 9.89
C GLU A 88 -2.66 -25.13 11.08
N VAL A 89 -3.97 -25.21 10.83
CA VAL A 89 -5.01 -25.12 11.86
C VAL A 89 -5.43 -26.51 12.38
N GLN A 90 -5.01 -27.59 11.71
CA GLN A 90 -5.22 -28.97 12.16
C GLN A 90 -4.85 -29.24 13.64
N PRO A 91 -3.67 -28.82 14.16
CA PRO A 91 -3.35 -29.04 15.56
C PRO A 91 -4.33 -28.34 16.52
N TYR A 92 -4.90 -27.20 16.13
CA TYR A 92 -5.90 -26.49 16.92
C TYR A 92 -7.26 -27.21 16.91
N ILE A 93 -7.65 -27.77 15.76
CA ILE A 93 -8.87 -28.59 15.62
C ILE A 93 -8.78 -29.84 16.50
N GLN A 94 -7.65 -30.56 16.42
CA GLN A 94 -7.43 -31.77 17.19
C GLN A 94 -7.39 -31.54 18.71
N SER A 95 -6.97 -30.36 19.16
CA SER A 95 -6.88 -30.06 20.60
C SER A 95 -8.17 -29.52 21.21
N ASN A 96 -9.12 -29.01 20.42
CA ASN A 96 -10.30 -28.28 20.94
C ASN A 96 -11.65 -28.85 20.47
N PHE A 97 -11.69 -29.64 19.39
CA PHE A 97 -12.93 -30.09 18.77
C PHE A 97 -13.00 -31.61 18.51
N LEU A 98 -11.92 -32.34 18.77
CA LEU A 98 -11.84 -33.81 18.77
C LEU A 98 -11.39 -34.27 20.16
#